data_AF-A0A946XHP2-F1
#
_entry.id   AF-A0A946XHP2-F1
#
_cell.length_a   1.000
_cell.length_b   1.000
_cell.length_c   1.000
_cell.angle_alpha   90.00
_cell.angle_beta   90.00
_cell.angle_gamma   90.00
#
_symmetry.space_group_name_H-M   'P 1'
#
loop_
_entity.id
_entity.type
_entity.pdbx_description
1 polymer ?
#
loop_
_entity_poly.entity_id
_entity_poly.type
_entity_poly.pdbx_seq_one_letter_code
_entity_poly.pdbx_strand_id
1 'polypeptide(L)'
;MADKEGLDDKDREILLWIALGLSYDVRIFSERLGQEIERLTRSGVSEQSIIGVLDTDFRSKGRIFGEFVRSVKRGVVGGINQAFRRSGEMGRKLRWITVSKNVCPDCESRAGELDTWEGWESRGMPASGWSVCKEFCYCQLMPEDIEINDTIKI
;
A
#
# COMPACT_ATOMS: atom_id res chain seq x y z
N MET A 1 -21.16 25.23 16.25
CA MET A 1 -19.95 25.51 15.45
C MET A 1 -18.95 24.45 15.85
N ALA A 2 -18.63 23.50 14.97
CA ALA A 2 -17.64 22.48 15.27
C ALA A 2 -16.26 23.14 15.31
N ASP A 3 -15.58 23.04 16.45
CA ASP A 3 -14.22 23.53 16.62
C ASP A 3 -13.32 22.82 15.58
N LYS A 4 -12.53 23.59 14.83
CA LYS A 4 -11.50 23.02 13.97
C LYS A 4 -10.35 22.59 14.87
N GLU A 5 -10.41 21.37 15.40
CA GLU A 5 -9.28 20.77 16.08
C GLU A 5 -8.08 20.74 15.12
N GLY A 6 -7.02 21.45 15.48
CA GLY A 6 -5.76 21.43 14.75
C GLY A 6 -5.04 20.10 14.96
N LEU A 7 -4.19 19.73 14.00
CA LEU A 7 -3.33 18.53 14.11
C LEU A 7 -2.50 18.60 15.39
N ASP A 8 -2.69 17.62 16.26
CA ASP A 8 -1.91 17.50 17.49
C ASP A 8 -0.60 16.71 17.25
N ASP A 9 0.18 16.50 18.31
CA ASP A 9 1.51 15.89 18.20
C ASP A 9 1.52 14.47 17.63
N LYS A 10 0.51 13.63 17.92
CA LYS A 10 0.49 12.27 17.34
C LYS A 10 0.02 12.28 15.88
N ASP A 11 -0.71 13.30 15.44
CA ASP A 11 -1.17 13.40 14.04
C ASP A 11 0.03 13.80 13.19
N ARG A 12 0.83 14.73 13.74
CA ARG A 12 2.12 15.12 13.18
C ARG A 12 3.06 13.93 13.12
N GLU A 13 3.11 13.09 14.16
CA GLU A 13 3.93 11.88 14.16
C GLU A 13 3.49 10.89 13.06
N ILE A 14 2.20 10.62 12.94
CA ILE A 14 1.65 9.76 11.87
C ILE A 14 2.01 10.32 10.48
N LEU A 15 1.79 11.62 10.27
CA LEU A 15 2.14 12.29 9.02
C LEU A 15 3.64 12.26 8.74
N LEU A 16 4.48 12.41 9.76
CA LEU A 16 5.93 12.30 9.66
C LEU A 16 6.36 10.89 9.25
N TRP A 17 5.77 9.84 9.83
CA TRP A 17 6.06 8.45 9.46
C TRP A 17 5.65 8.12 8.03
N ILE A 18 4.47 8.59 7.60
CA ILE A 18 4.03 8.45 6.20
C ILE A 18 5.01 9.17 5.27
N ALA A 19 5.36 10.42 5.59
CA ALA A 19 6.28 11.22 4.78
C ALA A 19 7.67 10.58 4.71
N LEU A 20 8.18 10.05 5.83
CA LEU A 20 9.46 9.35 5.89
C LEU A 20 9.43 8.08 5.04
N GLY A 21 8.37 7.26 5.17
CA GLY A 21 8.18 6.07 4.34
C GLY A 21 8.14 6.37 2.85
N LEU A 22 7.37 7.39 2.45
CA LEU A 22 7.31 7.85 1.06
C LEU A 22 8.66 8.38 0.55
N SER A 23 9.42 9.10 1.39
CA SER A 23 10.76 9.59 1.01
C SER A 23 11.75 8.43 0.77
N TYR A 24 11.64 7.37 1.57
CA TYR A 24 12.44 6.17 1.39
C TYR A 24 12.05 5.40 0.11
N ASP A 25 10.74 5.30 -0.16
CA ASP A 25 10.22 4.70 -1.38
C ASP A 25 10.69 5.44 -2.64
N VAL A 26 10.72 6.77 -2.62
CA VAL A 26 11.28 7.60 -3.72
C VAL A 26 12.75 7.29 -3.94
N ARG A 27 13.54 7.13 -2.87
CA ARG A 27 14.95 6.77 -2.98
C ARG A 27 15.15 5.40 -3.62
N ILE A 28 14.39 4.38 -3.17
CA ILE A 28 14.42 3.04 -3.76
C ILE A 28 14.03 3.09 -5.25
N PHE A 29 12.98 3.83 -5.58
CA PHE A 29 12.56 3.99 -6.97
C PHE A 29 13.68 4.59 -7.82
N SER A 30 14.35 5.65 -7.35
CA SER A 30 15.49 6.27 -8.04
C SER A 30 16.64 5.29 -8.25
N GLU A 31 17.01 4.52 -7.21
CA GLU A 31 18.05 3.49 -7.30
C GLU A 31 17.70 2.41 -8.33
N ARG A 32 16.46 1.92 -8.33
CA ARG A 32 16.00 0.90 -9.29
C ARG A 32 15.96 1.42 -10.73
N LEU A 33 15.53 2.66 -10.91
CA LEU A 33 15.53 3.32 -12.21
C LEU A 33 16.96 3.45 -12.75
N GLY A 34 17.89 3.92 -11.92
CA GLY A 34 19.30 4.02 -12.28
C GLY A 34 19.93 2.67 -12.64
N GLN A 35 19.66 1.63 -11.84
CA GLN A 35 20.13 0.27 -12.11
C GLN A 35 19.61 -0.28 -13.45
N GLU A 36 18.34 -0.04 -13.78
CA GLU A 36 17.78 -0.48 -15.06
C GLU A 36 18.44 0.24 -16.25
N ILE A 37 18.60 1.56 -16.16
CA ILE A 37 19.29 2.35 -17.19
C ILE A 37 20.71 1.83 -17.37
N GLU A 38 21.47 1.64 -16.30
CA GLU A 38 22.85 1.15 -16.35
C GLU A 38 22.92 -0.27 -16.96
N ARG A 39 21.96 -1.14 -16.63
CA ARG A 39 21.85 -2.49 -17.19
C ARG A 39 21.62 -2.45 -18.70
N LEU A 40 20.70 -1.61 -19.17
CA LEU A 40 20.40 -1.47 -20.59
C LEU A 40 21.56 -0.83 -21.36
N THR A 41 22.19 0.21 -20.81
CA THR A 41 23.39 0.84 -21.39
C THR A 41 24.54 -0.16 -21.53
N ARG A 42 24.84 -0.94 -20.49
CA ARG A 42 25.87 -2.00 -20.55
C ARG A 42 25.55 -3.10 -21.55
N SER A 43 24.28 -3.28 -21.87
CA SER A 43 23.81 -4.22 -22.90
C SER A 43 23.86 -3.63 -24.33
N GLY A 44 24.38 -2.41 -24.49
CA GLY A 44 24.51 -1.75 -25.79
C GLY A 44 23.21 -1.15 -26.34
N VAL A 45 22.18 -1.02 -25.51
CA VAL A 45 20.91 -0.41 -25.90
C VAL A 45 21.10 1.10 -26.07
N SER A 46 20.59 1.67 -27.16
CA SER A 46 20.67 3.11 -27.40
C SER A 46 19.81 3.89 -26.42
N GLU A 47 20.18 5.14 -26.14
CA GLU A 47 19.45 6.02 -25.24
C GLU A 47 17.98 6.19 -25.66
N GLN A 48 17.71 6.33 -26.96
CA GLN A 48 16.34 6.42 -27.49
C GLN A 48 15.52 5.15 -27.21
N SER A 49 16.14 3.97 -27.34
CA SER A 49 15.47 2.71 -27.00
C SER A 49 15.25 2.57 -25.49
N ILE A 50 16.19 3.03 -24.66
CA ILE A 50 16.02 3.07 -23.19
C ILE A 50 14.84 3.96 -22.82
N ILE A 51 14.73 5.16 -23.40
CA ILE A 51 13.59 6.06 -23.20
C ILE A 51 12.28 5.35 -23.57
N GLY A 52 12.24 4.65 -24.71
CA GLY A 52 11.06 3.89 -25.13
C GLY A 52 10.67 2.76 -24.15
N VAL A 53 11.66 2.04 -23.61
CA VAL A 53 11.42 1.01 -22.58
C VAL A 53 10.85 1.63 -21.31
N LEU A 54 11.41 2.74 -20.84
CA LEU A 54 10.94 3.43 -19.63
C LEU A 54 9.55 4.05 -19.82
N ASP A 55 9.26 4.65 -20.97
CA ASP A 55 7.92 5.17 -21.30
C ASP A 55 6.89 4.03 -21.34
N THR A 56 7.28 2.87 -21.88
CA THR A 56 6.43 1.67 -21.87
C THR A 56 6.17 1.18 -20.45
N ASP A 57 7.20 1.05 -19.61
CA ASP A 57 7.06 0.64 -18.21
C ASP A 57 6.17 1.63 -17.43
N PHE A 58 6.35 2.94 -17.65
CA PHE A 58 5.52 3.96 -17.04
C PHE A 58 4.04 3.83 -17.43
N ARG A 59 3.74 3.78 -18.75
CA ARG A 59 2.36 3.72 -19.25
C ARG A 59 1.65 2.42 -18.86
N SER A 60 2.38 1.31 -18.84
CA SER A 60 1.84 -0.01 -18.49
C SER A 60 1.82 -0.29 -16.99
N LYS A 61 2.37 0.61 -16.16
CA LYS A 61 2.62 0.37 -14.72
C LYS A 61 3.40 -0.92 -14.53
N GLY A 62 4.49 -1.05 -15.30
CA GLY A 62 5.37 -2.19 -15.34
C GLY A 62 6.15 -2.40 -14.05
N ARG A 63 7.33 -3.02 -14.14
CA ARG A 63 8.10 -3.41 -12.98
C ARG A 63 8.50 -2.19 -12.15
N ILE A 64 9.06 -1.16 -12.77
CA ILE A 64 9.71 -0.06 -12.05
C ILE A 64 8.67 0.95 -11.56
N PHE A 65 7.89 1.51 -12.47
CA PHE A 65 6.89 2.52 -12.14
C PHE A 65 5.67 1.92 -11.44
N GLY A 66 5.30 0.68 -11.76
CA GLY A 66 4.22 -0.01 -11.05
C GLY A 66 4.59 -0.33 -9.59
N GLU A 67 5.84 -0.71 -9.31
CA GLU A 67 6.30 -0.91 -7.93
C GLU A 67 6.25 0.36 -7.10
N PHE A 68 6.62 1.51 -7.69
CA PHE A 68 6.52 2.80 -7.01
C PHE A 68 5.07 3.19 -6.72
N VAL A 69 4.15 3.04 -7.69
CA VAL A 69 2.72 3.29 -7.45
C VAL A 69 2.17 2.40 -6.33
N ARG A 70 2.61 1.12 -6.28
CA ARG A 70 2.25 0.20 -5.20
C ARG A 70 2.75 0.67 -3.85
N SER A 71 3.99 1.16 -3.77
CA SER A 71 4.59 1.60 -2.51
C SER A 71 3.89 2.84 -1.96
N VAL A 72 3.60 3.82 -2.82
CA VAL A 72 2.82 5.01 -2.46
C VAL A 72 1.44 4.62 -1.94
N LYS A 73 0.74 3.71 -2.63
CA LYS A 73 -0.58 3.22 -2.18
C LYS A 73 -0.50 2.57 -0.79
N ARG A 74 0.52 1.75 -0.52
CA ARG A 74 0.74 1.14 0.80
C ARG A 74 0.99 2.19 1.88
N GLY A 75 1.83 3.20 1.61
CA GLY A 75 2.11 4.28 2.56
C GLY A 75 0.86 5.08 2.94
N VAL A 76 0.04 5.43 1.94
CA VAL A 76 -1.23 6.15 2.16
C VAL A 76 -2.23 5.30 2.96
N VAL A 77 -2.43 4.04 2.56
CA VAL A 77 -3.30 3.09 3.28
C VAL A 77 -2.85 2.91 4.73
N GLY A 78 -1.56 2.67 4.94
CA GLY A 78 -1.00 2.51 6.27
C GLY A 78 -1.23 3.76 7.13
N GLY A 79 -1.05 4.94 6.54
CA GLY A 79 -1.32 6.21 7.18
C GLY A 79 -2.77 6.41 7.61
N ILE A 80 -3.71 6.10 6.71
CA ILE A 80 -5.14 6.15 6.99
C ILE A 80 -5.50 5.22 8.15
N ASN A 81 -4.97 4.00 8.16
CA ASN A 81 -5.22 3.04 9.25
C ASN A 81 -4.69 3.55 10.60
N GLN A 82 -3.54 4.24 10.61
CA GLN A 82 -2.99 4.86 11.82
C GLN A 82 -3.83 6.03 12.32
N ALA A 83 -4.43 6.82 11.42
CA ALA A 83 -5.35 7.90 11.79
C ALA A 83 -6.63 7.34 12.45
N PHE A 84 -7.23 6.28 11.89
CA PHE A 84 -8.40 5.59 12.47
C PHE A 84 -8.11 4.90 13.82
N ARG A 85 -6.88 4.41 14.03
CA ARG A 85 -6.41 3.94 15.35
C ARG A 85 -6.48 5.04 16.40
N ARG A 86 -6.06 6.23 16.00
CA ARG A 86 -5.84 7.36 16.88
C ARG A 86 -7.12 8.07 17.32
N SER A 87 -8.19 8.02 16.51
CA SER A 87 -9.53 8.49 16.90
C SER A 87 -10.20 7.64 17.99
N GLY A 88 -9.59 6.53 18.43
CA GLY A 88 -10.18 5.63 19.43
C GLY A 88 -11.37 4.82 18.92
N GLU A 89 -11.65 4.88 17.61
CA GLU A 89 -12.73 4.13 16.96
C GLU A 89 -12.43 2.62 16.84
N MET A 90 -11.20 2.19 17.13
CA MET A 90 -10.80 0.77 17.09
C MET A 90 -11.16 -0.06 18.33
N GLY A 91 -12.16 0.36 19.10
CA GLY A 91 -12.95 -0.57 19.93
C GLY A 91 -13.86 -1.48 19.10
N ARG A 92 -13.89 -1.28 17.77
CA ARG A 92 -14.71 -1.98 16.79
C ARG A 92 -13.88 -3.00 16.03
N LYS A 93 -14.51 -4.11 15.67
CA LYS A 93 -13.87 -5.12 14.83
C LYS A 93 -13.55 -4.51 13.46
N LEU A 94 -12.48 -4.97 12.86
CA LEU A 94 -12.04 -4.62 11.53
C LEU A 94 -12.44 -5.75 10.58
N ARG A 95 -13.18 -5.38 9.54
CA ARG A 95 -13.54 -6.23 8.43
C ARG A 95 -12.38 -6.31 7.44
N TRP A 96 -12.01 -7.52 7.05
CA TRP A 96 -11.07 -7.74 5.97
C TRP A 96 -11.78 -7.59 4.62
N ILE A 97 -11.38 -6.57 3.87
CA ILE A 97 -11.89 -6.27 2.54
C ILE A 97 -10.88 -6.73 1.50
N THR A 98 -11.31 -7.65 0.63
CA THR A 98 -10.47 -8.10 -0.49
C THR A 98 -10.52 -7.09 -1.63
N VAL A 99 -9.36 -6.75 -2.20
CA VAL A 99 -9.25 -5.76 -3.27
C VAL A 99 -8.44 -6.35 -4.41
N SER A 100 -9.12 -7.04 -5.33
CA SER A 100 -8.51 -7.65 -6.52
C SER A 100 -9.57 -8.17 -7.50
N LYS A 101 -9.25 -8.16 -8.80
CA LYS A 101 -10.00 -8.96 -9.80
C LYS A 101 -9.80 -10.47 -9.62
N ASN A 102 -8.61 -10.88 -9.18
CA ASN A 102 -8.23 -12.27 -8.90
C ASN A 102 -7.71 -12.34 -7.46
N VAL A 103 -8.61 -12.60 -6.51
CA VAL A 103 -8.26 -12.71 -5.09
C VAL A 103 -7.38 -13.95 -4.88
N CYS A 104 -6.34 -13.85 -4.06
CA CYS A 104 -5.49 -15.00 -3.77
C CYS A 104 -6.16 -15.95 -2.76
N PRO A 105 -5.81 -17.25 -2.75
CA PRO A 105 -6.45 -18.23 -1.88
C PRO A 105 -6.43 -17.85 -0.39
N ASP A 106 -5.33 -17.26 0.07
CA ASP A 106 -5.18 -16.83 1.46
C ASP A 106 -6.17 -15.70 1.84
N CYS A 107 -6.39 -14.76 0.94
CA CYS A 107 -7.25 -13.61 1.19
C CYS A 107 -8.74 -13.90 0.92
N GLU A 108 -9.04 -14.88 0.06
CA GLU A 108 -10.41 -15.29 -0.25
C GLU A 108 -11.14 -15.77 1.00
N SER A 109 -10.47 -16.59 1.82
CA SER A 109 -11.02 -17.10 3.09
C SER A 109 -11.31 -16.04 4.14
N ARG A 110 -10.69 -14.86 4.02
CA ARG A 110 -10.82 -13.76 4.99
C ARG A 110 -11.80 -12.69 4.54
N ALA A 111 -12.34 -12.75 3.32
CA ALA A 111 -13.27 -11.73 2.83
C ALA A 111 -14.47 -11.57 3.78
N GLY A 112 -14.66 -10.38 4.31
CA GLY A 112 -15.76 -10.06 5.24
C GLY A 112 -15.51 -10.48 6.69
N GLU A 113 -14.40 -11.16 6.98
CA GLU A 113 -14.09 -11.60 8.34
C GLU A 113 -13.82 -10.39 9.24
N LEU A 114 -14.36 -10.46 10.45
CA LEU A 114 -14.22 -9.43 11.48
C LEU A 114 -13.27 -9.92 12.57
N ASP A 115 -12.25 -9.11 12.88
CA ASP A 115 -11.35 -9.37 14.00
C ASP A 115 -10.89 -8.07 14.65
N THR A 116 -10.30 -8.15 15.84
CA THR A 116 -9.62 -6.98 16.41
C THR A 116 -8.32 -6.73 15.65
N TRP A 117 -7.74 -5.56 15.89
CA TRP A 117 -6.43 -5.26 15.34
C TRP A 117 -5.37 -6.27 15.80
N GLU A 118 -5.32 -6.56 17.10
CA GLU A 118 -4.35 -7.48 17.69
C GLU A 118 -4.53 -8.90 17.11
N GLY A 119 -5.79 -9.29 16.90
CA GLY A 119 -6.13 -10.51 16.18
C GLY A 119 -5.53 -10.52 14.77
N TRP A 120 -5.76 -9.49 13.98
CA TRP A 120 -5.18 -9.38 12.63
C TRP A 120 -3.65 -9.30 12.61
N GLU A 121 -3.05 -8.63 13.58
CA GLU A 121 -1.60 -8.49 13.69
C GLU A 121 -0.97 -9.86 13.96
N SER A 122 -1.56 -10.64 14.87
CA SER A 122 -1.10 -12.00 15.18
C SER A 122 -1.31 -12.98 14.03
N ARG A 123 -2.41 -12.84 13.26
CA ARG A 123 -2.78 -13.74 12.16
C ARG A 123 -2.18 -13.32 10.81
N GLY A 124 -1.55 -12.15 10.74
CA GLY A 124 -0.94 -11.60 9.54
C GLY A 124 -1.80 -10.54 8.85
N MET A 125 -1.27 -9.31 8.85
CA MET A 125 -1.89 -8.15 8.22
C MET A 125 -1.80 -8.16 6.70
N PRO A 126 -2.68 -7.42 5.99
CA PRO A 126 -2.43 -7.12 4.59
C PRO A 126 -1.03 -6.54 4.38
N ALA A 127 -0.35 -7.00 3.33
CA ALA A 127 1.01 -6.62 2.95
C ALA A 127 2.13 -6.93 3.99
N SER A 128 1.85 -7.68 5.05
CA SER A 128 2.85 -8.02 6.09
C SER A 128 3.84 -9.13 5.72
N GLY A 129 3.67 -9.79 4.58
CA GLY A 129 4.45 -10.98 4.22
C GLY A 129 3.81 -12.32 4.61
N TRP A 130 2.69 -12.32 5.33
CA TRP A 130 1.97 -13.54 5.71
C TRP A 130 1.43 -14.31 4.48
N SER A 131 0.60 -13.66 3.66
CA SER A 131 -0.06 -14.30 2.50
C SER A 131 0.88 -14.67 1.34
N VAL A 132 0.41 -15.42 0.34
CA VAL A 132 1.11 -15.69 -0.93
C VAL A 132 1.46 -14.40 -1.68
N CYS A 133 0.66 -13.35 -1.50
CA CYS A 133 0.88 -12.05 -2.11
C CYS A 133 2.01 -11.26 -1.42
N LYS A 134 2.47 -11.70 -0.25
CA LYS A 134 3.53 -11.03 0.52
C LYS A 134 3.29 -9.52 0.65
N GLU A 135 4.27 -8.69 0.32
CA GLU A 135 4.19 -7.23 0.38
C GLU A 135 3.36 -6.62 -0.77
N PHE A 136 2.89 -7.46 -1.71
CA PHE A 136 2.04 -7.09 -2.85
C PHE A 136 0.55 -7.33 -2.59
N CYS A 137 0.16 -7.70 -1.38
CA CYS A 137 -1.25 -7.81 -1.01
C CYS A 137 -1.91 -6.41 -0.93
N TYR A 138 -3.09 -6.26 -1.54
CA TYR A 138 -3.84 -5.00 -1.56
C TYR A 138 -5.10 -5.02 -0.72
N CYS A 139 -5.39 -6.13 -0.03
CA CYS A 139 -6.54 -6.22 0.87
C CYS A 139 -6.45 -5.13 1.95
N GLN A 140 -7.58 -4.74 2.49
CA GLN A 140 -7.72 -3.63 3.42
C GLN A 140 -8.40 -4.10 4.69
N LEU A 141 -8.11 -3.44 5.80
CA LEU A 141 -8.89 -3.58 7.02
C LEU A 141 -9.76 -2.34 7.15
N MET A 142 -11.07 -2.53 7.25
CA MET A 142 -12.06 -1.47 7.36
C MET A 142 -12.85 -1.61 8.66
N PRO A 143 -13.19 -0.53 9.37
CA PRO A 143 -14.12 -0.59 10.49
C PRO A 143 -15.44 -1.30 10.14
N GLU A 144 -15.96 -2.12 11.07
CA GLU A 144 -17.20 -2.89 10.90
C GLU A 144 -18.43 -2.04 10.55
N ASP A 145 -18.49 -0.82 11.09
CA ASP A 145 -19.60 0.12 10.94
C ASP A 145 -19.61 0.84 9.58
N ILE A 146 -18.59 0.65 8.76
CA ILE A 146 -18.57 1.14 7.37
C ILE A 146 -19.28 0.12 6.47
N GLU A 147 -20.38 0.56 5.85
CA GLU A 147 -21.07 -0.21 4.81
C GLU A 147 -20.22 -0.22 3.52
N ILE A 148 -19.60 -1.37 3.26
CA ILE A 148 -18.78 -1.61 2.07
C ILE A 148 -18.84 -3.10 1.71
N ASN A 149 -18.73 -3.41 0.42
CA ASN A 149 -18.65 -4.79 -0.05
C ASN A 149 -17.34 -5.44 0.41
N ASP A 150 -17.44 -6.69 0.86
CA ASP A 150 -16.31 -7.52 1.32
C ASP A 150 -15.28 -7.81 0.22
N THR A 151 -15.68 -7.61 -1.04
CA THR A 151 -14.83 -7.75 -2.22
C THR A 151 -15.01 -6.56 -3.15
N ILE A 152 -13.90 -5.88 -3.43
CA ILE A 152 -13.81 -4.81 -4.41
C ILE A 152 -13.00 -5.33 -5.60
N LYS A 153 -13.66 -5.44 -6.75
CA LYS A 153 -13.00 -5.85 -8.00
C LYS A 153 -12.42 -4.61 -8.69
N ILE A 154 -11.10 -4.60 -8.87
CA ILE A 154 -10.34 -3.57 -9.60
C ILE A 154 -9.52 -4.20 -10.73
#